data_AF-A0A656IP43-F1
#
_entry.id   AF-A0A656IP43-F1
#
_cell.length_a   1.000
_cell.length_b   1.000
_cell.length_c   1.000
_cell.angle_alpha   90.00
_cell.angle_beta   90.00
_cell.angle_gamma   90.00
#
_symmetry.space_group_name_H-M   'P 1'
#
loop_
_entity.id
_entity.type
_entity.pdbx_description
1 polymer ?
#
loop_
_entity_poly.entity_id
_entity_poly.type
_entity_poly.pdbx_seq_one_letter_code
_entity_poly.pdbx_strand_id
1 'polypeptide(L)'
;MEERVKTNYDHPNAMDHSLLFQHLQALKRGSAIELPVYSYVEHTRMQETVRVEPKKVIILEGILLLTDARLREEMNFSIFVDTPLDICLMRRIKRDVNERGRSMDSVMAQYQKTVRPMFLQFIEPSKQYADIIVPRGGKNRIAIDILKAKISQFFE
;
A
#
# COMPACT_ATOMS: atom_id res chain seq x y z
N MET A 1 -4.08 -20.42 13.28
CA MET A 1 -5.14 -19.49 12.80
C MET A 1 -5.41 -18.38 13.82
N GLU A 2 -5.60 -18.68 15.11
CA GLU A 2 -5.95 -17.68 16.14
C GLU A 2 -4.94 -16.53 16.35
N GLU A 3 -3.62 -16.80 16.29
CA GLU A 3 -2.61 -15.73 16.43
C GLU A 3 -2.62 -14.75 15.26
N ARG A 4 -2.96 -15.19 14.04
CA ARG A 4 -2.92 -14.35 12.83
C ARG A 4 -4.11 -13.41 12.70
N VAL A 5 -5.22 -13.74 13.35
CA VAL A 5 -6.36 -12.81 13.52
C VAL A 5 -6.01 -11.70 14.51
N LYS A 6 -5.07 -11.96 15.43
CA LYS A 6 -4.55 -10.97 16.40
C LYS A 6 -3.39 -10.14 15.84
N THR A 7 -2.76 -10.55 14.74
CA THR A 7 -1.68 -9.81 14.10
C THR A 7 -2.15 -8.44 13.63
N ASN A 8 -1.42 -7.40 14.03
CA ASN A 8 -1.65 -6.04 13.58
C ASN A 8 -1.02 -5.84 12.20
N TYR A 9 -1.81 -6.05 11.15
CA TYR A 9 -1.39 -5.86 9.74
C TYR A 9 -1.11 -4.40 9.36
N ASP A 10 -1.43 -3.44 10.21
CA ASP A 10 -1.14 -2.02 9.95
C ASP A 10 0.22 -1.60 10.55
N HIS A 11 0.93 -2.49 11.25
CA HIS A 11 2.27 -2.23 11.78
C HIS A 11 3.36 -2.54 10.73
N PRO A 12 4.45 -1.74 10.61
CA PRO A 12 5.55 -2.00 9.66
C PRO A 12 6.09 -3.43 9.68
N ASN A 13 6.31 -4.00 10.87
CA ASN A 13 6.78 -5.39 11.05
C ASN A 13 5.85 -6.48 10.47
N ALA A 14 4.59 -6.16 10.14
CA ALA A 14 3.71 -7.11 9.48
C ALA A 14 3.96 -7.20 7.97
N MET A 15 4.73 -6.26 7.41
CA MET A 15 5.08 -6.19 6.00
C MET A 15 6.43 -6.84 5.72
N ASP A 16 6.51 -7.61 4.65
CA ASP A 16 7.77 -8.19 4.16
C ASP A 16 8.50 -7.19 3.25
N HIS A 17 8.89 -6.05 3.80
CA HIS A 17 9.58 -4.99 3.05
C HIS A 17 10.94 -5.45 2.52
N SER A 18 11.59 -6.41 3.18
CA SER A 18 12.84 -7.01 2.68
C SER A 18 12.62 -7.80 1.39
N LEU A 19 11.56 -8.62 1.31
CA LEU A 19 11.20 -9.28 0.06
C LEU A 19 10.80 -8.27 -1.03
N LEU A 20 10.00 -7.26 -0.68
CA LEU A 20 9.61 -6.21 -1.62
C LEU A 20 10.84 -5.49 -2.20
N PHE A 21 11.80 -5.12 -1.35
CA PHE A 21 13.04 -4.49 -1.75
C PHE A 21 13.85 -5.39 -2.71
N GLN A 22 14.03 -6.67 -2.37
CA GLN A 22 14.71 -7.64 -3.23
C GLN A 22 14.05 -7.77 -4.60
N HIS A 23 12.71 -7.87 -4.62
CA HIS A 23 11.92 -7.97 -5.83
C HIS A 23 12.04 -6.70 -6.70
N LEU A 24 11.97 -5.52 -6.08
CA LEU A 24 12.13 -4.25 -6.79
C LEU A 24 13.50 -4.14 -7.43
N GLN A 25 14.57 -4.51 -6.71
CA GLN A 25 15.92 -4.52 -7.25
C GLN A 25 16.08 -5.52 -8.40
N ALA A 26 15.46 -6.71 -8.30
CA ALA A 26 15.48 -7.70 -9.38
C ALA A 26 14.80 -7.16 -10.65
N LEU A 27 13.61 -6.56 -10.51
CA LEU A 27 12.90 -5.94 -11.63
C LEU A 27 13.71 -4.80 -12.27
N LYS A 28 14.34 -3.95 -11.46
CA LYS A 28 15.22 -2.86 -11.95
C LYS A 28 16.44 -3.38 -12.70
N ARG A 29 16.94 -4.58 -12.37
CA ARG A 29 18.02 -5.28 -13.10
C ARG A 29 17.54 -6.09 -14.29
N GLY A 30 16.26 -6.02 -14.66
CA GLY A 30 15.71 -6.76 -15.79
C GLY A 30 15.48 -8.25 -15.51
N SER A 31 15.37 -8.65 -14.25
CA SER A 31 15.03 -10.03 -13.85
C SER A 31 13.56 -10.14 -13.43
N ALA A 32 12.87 -11.17 -13.91
CA ALA A 32 11.51 -11.49 -13.48
C ALA A 32 11.47 -11.93 -12.00
N ILE A 33 10.31 -11.75 -11.36
CA ILE A 33 10.06 -12.15 -9.97
C ILE A 33 8.80 -13.01 -9.86
N GLU A 34 8.70 -13.75 -8.78
CA GLU A 34 7.49 -14.48 -8.39
C GLU A 34 6.77 -13.72 -7.27
N LEU A 35 5.78 -12.91 -7.64
CA LEU A 35 5.05 -12.07 -6.71
C LEU A 35 4.11 -12.94 -5.84
N PRO A 36 4.23 -12.90 -4.50
CA PRO A 36 3.36 -13.68 -3.63
C PRO A 36 1.91 -13.18 -3.69
N VAL A 37 0.96 -14.11 -3.69
CA VAL A 37 -0.47 -13.81 -3.57
C VAL A 37 -0.90 -13.92 -2.10
N TYR A 38 -1.63 -12.94 -1.58
CA TYR A 38 -2.15 -12.94 -0.22
C TYR A 38 -3.66 -13.19 -0.20
N SER A 39 -4.11 -14.18 0.56
CA SER A 39 -5.53 -14.44 0.79
C SER A 39 -6.02 -13.69 2.02
N TYR A 40 -6.96 -12.77 1.79
CA TYR A 40 -7.65 -12.06 2.87
C TYR A 40 -8.66 -12.93 3.62
N VAL A 41 -9.08 -14.06 3.03
CA VAL A 41 -9.98 -15.03 3.65
C VAL A 41 -9.20 -15.95 4.60
N GLU A 42 -8.05 -16.45 4.15
CA GLU A 42 -7.22 -17.36 4.94
C GLU A 42 -6.19 -16.63 5.83
N HIS A 43 -6.08 -15.31 5.68
CA HIS A 43 -5.11 -14.47 6.38
C HIS A 43 -3.66 -14.98 6.24
N THR A 44 -3.30 -15.45 5.04
CA THR A 44 -1.97 -16.00 4.75
C THR A 44 -1.54 -15.78 3.30
N ARG A 45 -0.23 -15.85 3.08
CA ARG A 45 0.37 -16.00 1.76
C ARG A 45 -0.03 -17.36 1.18
N MET A 46 -0.50 -17.36 -0.06
CA MET A 46 -0.84 -18.56 -0.83
C MET A 46 0.43 -19.22 -1.36
N GLN A 47 0.34 -20.50 -1.78
CA GLN A 47 1.46 -21.18 -2.45
C GLN A 47 1.67 -20.68 -3.88
N GLU A 48 0.60 -20.22 -4.53
CA GLU A 48 0.65 -19.65 -5.86
C GLU A 48 1.34 -18.27 -5.88
N THR A 49 2.10 -18.04 -6.94
CA THR A 49 2.75 -16.77 -7.24
C THR A 49 2.28 -16.26 -8.60
N VAL A 50 2.37 -14.94 -8.78
CA VAL A 50 2.17 -14.31 -10.08
C VAL A 50 3.53 -13.91 -10.60
N ARG A 51 3.93 -14.47 -11.74
CA ARG A 51 5.17 -14.07 -12.40
C ARG A 51 5.04 -12.64 -12.93
N VAL A 52 5.94 -11.77 -12.51
CA VAL A 52 6.00 -10.36 -12.95
C VAL A 52 7.27 -10.15 -13.76
N GLU A 53 7.08 -9.81 -15.03
CA GLU A 53 8.18 -9.44 -15.92
C GLU A 53 8.60 -7.98 -15.70
N PRO A 54 9.89 -7.65 -15.86
CA PRO A 54 10.39 -6.27 -15.80
C PRO A 54 9.61 -5.33 -16.73
N LYS A 55 9.33 -4.13 -16.23
CA LYS A 55 8.67 -3.05 -16.99
C LYS A 55 9.44 -1.75 -16.82
N LYS A 56 9.33 -0.87 -17.82
CA LYS A 56 9.90 0.49 -17.77
C LYS A 56 9.37 1.31 -16.60
N VAL A 57 8.09 1.10 -16.26
CA VAL A 57 7.42 1.80 -15.16
C VAL A 57 6.83 0.75 -14.21
N ILE A 58 7.17 0.90 -12.93
CA ILE A 58 6.65 0.07 -11.84
C ILE A 58 5.88 0.99 -10.90
N ILE A 59 4.62 0.67 -10.64
CA ILE A 59 3.80 1.39 -9.67
C ILE A 59 3.77 0.56 -8.38
N LEU A 60 4.33 1.13 -7.32
CA LEU A 60 4.26 0.56 -5.98
C LEU A 60 3.13 1.25 -5.21
N GLU A 61 2.19 0.47 -4.68
CA GLU A 61 1.09 0.97 -3.86
C GLU A 61 1.07 0.24 -2.52
N GLY A 62 0.81 0.98 -1.45
CA GLY A 62 0.72 0.43 -0.11
C GLY A 62 0.81 1.50 0.97
N ILE A 63 0.20 1.23 2.12
CA ILE A 63 0.06 2.18 3.25
C ILE A 63 1.36 2.48 3.99
N LEU A 64 2.38 1.63 3.89
CA LEU A 64 3.61 1.70 4.70
C LEU A 64 4.90 1.82 3.87
N LEU A 65 4.80 2.02 2.55
CA LEU A 65 5.96 2.05 1.66
C LEU A 65 6.98 3.13 2.04
N LEU A 66 6.50 4.31 2.44
CA LEU A 66 7.36 5.44 2.80
C LEU A 66 7.96 5.32 4.21
N THR A 67 7.64 4.28 4.98
CA THR A 67 8.22 4.07 6.31
C THR A 67 9.63 3.48 6.26
N ASP A 68 9.98 2.74 5.20
CA ASP A 68 11.28 2.09 5.03
C ASP A 68 12.21 2.92 4.12
N ALA A 69 13.35 3.36 4.66
CA ALA A 69 14.33 4.15 3.93
C ALA A 69 14.84 3.47 2.66
N ARG A 70 15.04 2.14 2.71
CA ARG A 70 15.55 1.36 1.58
C ARG A 70 14.58 1.39 0.40
N LEU A 71 13.28 1.34 0.69
CA LEU A 71 12.25 1.43 -0.35
C LEU A 71 12.19 2.85 -0.94
N ARG A 72 12.32 3.88 -0.10
CA ARG A 72 12.33 5.27 -0.57
C ARG A 72 13.48 5.54 -1.54
N GLU A 73 14.67 5.04 -1.25
CA GLU A 73 15.85 5.19 -2.12
C GLU A 73 15.70 4.51 -3.48
N GLU A 74 14.87 3.47 -3.57
CA GLU A 74 14.61 2.76 -4.82
C GLU A 74 13.56 3.45 -5.71
N MET A 75 12.76 4.36 -5.15
CA MET A 75 11.69 5.09 -5.84
C MET A 75 12.25 6.33 -6.54
N ASN A 76 11.92 6.50 -7.82
CA ASN A 76 12.26 7.73 -8.56
C ASN A 76 11.32 8.90 -8.23
N PHE A 77 10.12 8.58 -7.78
CA PHE A 77 9.06 9.54 -7.50
C PHE A 77 8.03 8.92 -6.56
N SER A 78 7.57 9.67 -5.56
CA SER A 78 6.71 9.21 -4.49
C SER A 78 5.50 10.12 -4.26
N ILE A 79 4.37 9.51 -3.88
CA ILE A 79 3.10 10.21 -3.73
C ILE A 79 2.44 9.77 -2.43
N PHE A 80 1.96 10.73 -1.65
CA PHE A 80 1.07 10.46 -0.53
C PHE A 80 -0.35 10.94 -0.85
N VAL A 81 -1.31 10.02 -0.83
CA VAL A 81 -2.72 10.37 -1.04
C VAL A 81 -3.35 10.79 0.28
N ASP A 82 -3.58 12.09 0.44
CA ASP A 82 -4.14 12.66 1.65
C ASP A 82 -5.67 12.73 1.56
N THR A 83 -6.34 12.07 2.50
CA THR A 83 -7.81 12.06 2.60
C THR A 83 -8.19 12.02 4.07
N PRO A 84 -9.13 12.88 4.51
CA PRO A 84 -9.65 12.89 5.88
C PRO A 84 -10.04 11.49 6.39
N LEU A 85 -9.70 11.20 7.65
CA LEU A 85 -9.85 9.87 8.25
C LEU A 85 -11.30 9.39 8.34
N ASP A 86 -12.26 10.30 8.50
CA ASP A 86 -13.70 10.04 8.47
C ASP A 86 -14.17 9.54 7.09
N ILE A 87 -13.70 10.18 6.01
CA ILE A 87 -13.96 9.75 4.63
C ILE A 87 -13.33 8.38 4.38
N CYS A 88 -12.08 8.17 4.84
CA CYS A 88 -11.39 6.88 4.74
C CYS A 88 -12.13 5.78 5.48
N LEU A 89 -12.59 6.05 6.72
CA LEU A 89 -13.36 5.11 7.52
C LEU A 89 -14.70 4.75 6.86
N MET A 90 -15.45 5.75 6.37
CA MET A 90 -16.71 5.52 5.66
C MET A 90 -16.51 4.62 4.43
N ARG A 91 -15.46 4.88 3.63
CA ARG A 91 -15.11 4.02 2.48
C ARG A 91 -14.71 2.62 2.91
N ARG A 92 -13.92 2.50 3.98
CA ARG A 92 -13.49 1.21 4.55
C ARG A 92 -14.68 0.39 5.02
N ILE A 93 -15.63 0.97 5.77
CA ILE A 93 -16.84 0.28 6.24
C ILE A 93 -17.61 -0.24 5.03
N LYS A 94 -17.88 0.62 4.04
CA LYS A 94 -18.61 0.23 2.83
C LYS A 94 -17.93 -0.94 2.11
N ARG A 95 -16.61 -0.90 1.95
CA ARG A 95 -15.83 -1.96 1.30
C ARG A 95 -15.84 -3.25 2.12
N ASP A 96 -15.45 -3.18 3.39
CA ASP A 96 -15.26 -4.37 4.23
C ASP A 96 -16.59 -5.09 4.53
N VAL A 97 -17.70 -4.37 4.61
CA VAL A 97 -19.04 -4.97 4.78
C VAL A 97 -19.51 -5.63 3.48
N ASN A 98 -19.47 -4.91 2.35
CA ASN A 98 -20.07 -5.39 1.10
C ASN A 98 -19.19 -6.39 0.34
N GLU A 99 -17.85 -6.26 0.41
CA GLU A 99 -16.92 -7.04 -0.41
C GLU A 99 -16.17 -8.10 0.39
N ARG A 100 -16.10 -7.96 1.72
CA ARG A 100 -15.31 -8.86 2.60
C ARG A 100 -16.14 -9.56 3.68
N GLY A 101 -17.47 -9.37 3.69
CA GLY A 101 -18.40 -10.06 4.59
C GLY A 101 -18.23 -9.73 6.08
N ARG A 102 -17.66 -8.57 6.42
CA ARG A 102 -17.43 -8.17 7.81
C ARG A 102 -18.62 -7.44 8.40
N SER A 103 -18.82 -7.55 9.71
CA SER A 103 -19.79 -6.70 10.42
C SER A 103 -19.25 -5.30 10.66
N MET A 104 -20.16 -4.31 10.74
CA MET A 104 -19.81 -2.93 11.06
C MET A 104 -19.05 -2.84 12.39
N ASP A 105 -19.51 -3.55 13.43
CA ASP A 105 -18.86 -3.57 14.75
C ASP A 105 -17.43 -4.11 14.68
N SER A 106 -17.18 -5.17 13.91
CA SER A 106 -15.84 -5.72 13.70
C SER A 106 -14.90 -4.70 13.04
N VAL A 107 -15.39 -3.98 12.04
CA VAL A 107 -14.61 -2.95 11.33
C VAL A 107 -14.29 -1.78 12.27
N MET A 108 -15.27 -1.31 13.04
CA MET A 108 -15.09 -0.22 13.99
C MET A 108 -14.13 -0.58 15.12
N ALA A 109 -14.27 -1.78 15.71
CA ALA A 109 -13.39 -2.27 16.75
C ALA A 109 -11.94 -2.38 16.24
N GLN A 110 -11.72 -2.93 15.04
CA GLN A 110 -10.38 -3.00 14.46
C GLN A 110 -9.83 -1.61 14.16
N TYR A 111 -10.66 -0.70 13.64
CA TYR A 111 -10.23 0.65 13.31
C TYR A 111 -9.67 1.39 14.53
N GLN A 112 -10.40 1.32 15.66
CA GLN A 112 -9.99 1.94 16.91
C GLN A 112 -8.76 1.25 17.52
N LYS A 113 -8.72 -0.09 17.49
CA LYS A 113 -7.69 -0.87 18.16
C LYS A 113 -6.34 -0.84 17.43
N THR A 114 -6.33 -0.93 16.10
CA THR A 114 -5.08 -1.10 15.33
C THR A 114 -4.89 -0.01 14.27
N VAL A 115 -5.89 0.21 13.42
CA VAL A 115 -5.71 1.00 12.19
C VAL A 115 -5.37 2.44 12.48
N ARG A 116 -6.19 3.12 13.31
CA ARG A 116 -6.01 4.54 13.62
C ARG A 116 -4.71 4.78 14.41
N PRO A 117 -4.38 3.99 15.45
CA PRO A 117 -3.07 4.10 16.11
C PRO A 117 -1.89 3.94 15.14
N MET A 118 -1.90 2.92 14.29
CA MET A 118 -0.80 2.70 13.33
C MET A 118 -0.72 3.77 12.27
N PHE A 119 -1.86 4.31 11.82
CA PHE A 119 -1.88 5.45 10.93
C PHE A 119 -1.17 6.66 11.53
N LEU A 120 -1.57 7.05 12.75
CA LEU A 120 -0.99 8.21 13.42
C LEU A 120 0.49 8.01 13.78
N GLN A 121 0.89 6.78 14.11
CA GLN A 121 2.24 6.46 14.54
C GLN A 121 3.23 6.29 13.39
N PHE A 122 2.82 5.67 12.28
CA PHE A 122 3.72 5.25 11.21
C PHE A 122 3.37 5.84 9.84
N ILE A 123 2.08 5.85 9.47
CA ILE A 123 1.67 6.23 8.11
C ILE A 123 1.71 7.75 7.94
N GLU A 124 1.03 8.51 8.81
CA GLU A 124 0.98 9.97 8.70
C GLU A 124 2.36 10.63 8.81
N PRO A 125 3.27 10.22 9.72
CA PRO A 125 4.61 10.78 9.74
C PRO A 125 5.40 10.51 8.46
N SER A 126 5.17 9.38 7.78
CA SER A 126 5.87 9.04 6.54
C SER A 126 5.53 9.96 5.36
N LYS A 127 4.40 10.69 5.44
CA LYS A 127 3.97 11.71 4.47
C LYS A 127 5.03 12.76 4.18
N GLN A 128 5.88 13.08 5.16
CA GLN A 128 6.97 14.05 4.99
C GLN A 128 8.01 13.62 3.95
N TYR A 129 8.06 12.33 3.62
CA TYR A 129 8.99 11.78 2.62
C TYR A 129 8.40 11.72 1.21
N ALA A 130 7.14 12.12 1.01
CA ALA A 130 6.54 12.11 -0.31
C ALA A 130 6.93 13.36 -1.11
N ASP A 131 7.22 13.17 -2.40
CA ASP A 131 7.49 14.29 -3.32
C ASP A 131 6.23 15.13 -3.57
N ILE A 132 5.06 14.49 -3.67
CA ILE A 132 3.77 15.16 -3.85
C ILE A 132 2.71 14.60 -2.90
N ILE A 133 1.95 15.51 -2.29
CA ILE A 133 0.73 15.18 -1.53
C ILE A 133 -0.49 15.45 -2.42
N VAL A 134 -1.31 14.42 -2.64
CA VAL A 134 -2.50 14.50 -3.50
C VAL A 134 -3.77 14.48 -2.63
N PRO A 135 -4.49 15.60 -2.52
CA PRO A 135 -5.78 15.61 -1.83
C PRO A 135 -6.86 14.97 -2.70
N ARG A 136 -7.94 14.49 -2.05
CA ARG A 136 -9.16 13.94 -2.69
C ARG A 136 -8.97 12.63 -3.46
N GLY A 137 -7.79 12.00 -3.37
CA GLY A 137 -7.47 10.70 -3.94
C GLY A 137 -7.83 10.55 -5.42
N GLY A 138 -8.35 9.38 -5.82
CA GLY A 138 -8.61 9.01 -7.22
C GLY A 138 -9.61 9.87 -7.99
N LYS A 139 -10.22 10.89 -7.38
CA LYS A 139 -11.06 11.88 -8.07
C LYS A 139 -10.30 13.14 -8.50
N ASN A 140 -9.03 13.27 -8.10
CA ASN A 140 -8.22 14.43 -8.45
C ASN A 140 -7.66 14.27 -9.88
N ARG A 141 -8.46 14.64 -10.88
CA ARG A 141 -8.09 14.54 -12.31
C ARG A 141 -6.79 15.30 -12.62
N ILE A 142 -6.62 16.49 -12.04
CA ILE A 142 -5.43 17.31 -12.23
C ILE A 142 -4.18 16.56 -11.77
N ALA A 143 -4.22 15.93 -10.58
CA ALA A 143 -3.09 15.12 -10.11
C ALA A 143 -2.82 13.95 -11.04
N ILE A 144 -3.86 13.24 -11.51
CA ILE A 144 -3.71 12.13 -12.47
C ILE A 144 -3.04 12.60 -13.76
N ASP A 145 -3.43 13.77 -14.29
CA ASP A 145 -2.87 14.29 -15.54
C ASP A 145 -1.40 14.72 -15.38
N ILE A 146 -1.03 15.32 -14.25
CA ILE A 146 0.36 15.63 -13.90
C ILE A 146 1.19 14.34 -13.83
N LEU A 147 0.67 13.29 -13.18
CA LEU A 147 1.35 11.99 -13.08
C LEU A 147 1.52 11.33 -14.44
N LYS A 148 0.50 11.37 -15.30
CA LYS A 148 0.60 10.87 -16.67
C LYS A 148 1.68 11.60 -17.46
N ALA A 149 1.70 12.92 -17.42
CA ALA A 149 2.72 13.72 -18.09
C ALA A 149 4.12 13.40 -17.57
N LYS A 150 4.28 13.22 -16.25
CA LYS A 150 5.56 12.84 -15.65
C LYS A 150 6.01 11.44 -16.06
N ILE A 151 5.07 10.49 -16.10
CA ILE A 151 5.32 9.11 -16.54
C ILE A 151 5.73 9.08 -18.03
N SER A 152 5.09 9.87 -18.88
CA SER A 152 5.41 9.97 -20.31
C SER A 152 6.86 10.38 -20.58
N GLN A 153 7.46 11.22 -19.74
CA GLN A 153 8.88 11.60 -19.86
C GLN A 153 9.86 10.43 -19.71
N PHE A 154 9.45 9.29 -19.13
CA PHE A 154 10.31 8.10 -19.02
C PHE A 154 10.20 7.16 -20.23
N PHE A 155 9.32 7.47 -21.19
CA PHE A 155 9.17 6.72 -22.44
C PHE A 155 9.81 7.39 -23.65
N GLU A 156 10.18 8.67 -23.52
CA GLU A 156 11.02 9.43 -24.46
C GLU A 156 12.49 9.07 -24.28
#